data_AF-A0A4R2N7P8-F1
#
_entry.id   AF-A0A4R2N7P8-F1
#
_cell.length_a   1.000
_cell.length_b   1.000
_cell.length_c   1.000
_cell.angle_alpha   90.00
_cell.angle_beta   90.00
_cell.angle_gamma   90.00
#
_symmetry.space_group_name_H-M   'P 1'
#
loop_
_entity.id
_entity.type
_entity.pdbx_description
1 polymer ?
#
loop_
_entity_poly.entity_id
_entity_poly.type
_entity_poly.pdbx_seq_one_letter_code
_entity_poly.pdbx_strand_id
1 'polypeptide(L)'
;MGTEITRHTIAELTQLPMVVVDDRLRALAEDGRIKRLVRGVYAVVKQYPPTRPMSKTVLADGFVKIEIGDEVLTLTPKEDRVLGGLMAGSAFVAASTAHEARLADALARLQLPVGTQL
;
A
#
# COMPACT_ATOMS: atom_id res chain seq x y z
N MET A 1 -3.67 -11.24 2.66
CA MET A 1 -3.62 -10.86 4.08
C MET A 1 -2.31 -11.36 4.66
N GLY A 2 -1.60 -10.57 5.47
CA GLY A 2 -0.35 -11.01 6.10
C GLY A 2 -0.62 -12.04 7.19
N THR A 3 0.29 -13.00 7.38
CA THR A 3 0.16 -14.03 8.43
C THR A 3 0.07 -13.37 9.80
N GLU A 4 -1.02 -13.66 10.52
CA GLU A 4 -1.22 -13.19 11.88
C GLU A 4 -0.39 -14.03 12.85
N ILE A 5 0.34 -13.37 13.74
CA ILE A 5 1.22 -14.05 14.69
C ILE A 5 1.11 -13.40 16.08
N THR A 6 1.11 -14.24 17.11
CA THR A 6 1.05 -13.77 18.50
C THR A 6 2.45 -13.44 19.01
N ARG A 7 2.53 -12.51 19.95
CA ARG A 7 3.80 -12.17 20.63
C ARG A 7 4.45 -13.37 21.35
N HIS A 8 3.64 -14.32 21.83
CA HIS A 8 4.16 -15.52 22.51
C HIS A 8 4.80 -16.47 21.50
N THR A 9 4.16 -16.67 20.34
CA THR A 9 4.75 -17.42 19.23
C THR A 9 6.05 -16.76 18.75
N ILE A 10 6.10 -15.44 18.68
CA ILE A 10 7.33 -14.71 18.34
C ILE A 10 8.41 -14.95 19.40
N ALA A 11 8.09 -14.89 20.69
CA ALA A 11 9.04 -15.17 21.76
C ALA A 11 9.57 -16.61 21.72
N GLU A 12 8.71 -17.58 21.44
CA GLU A 12 9.08 -18.98 21.27
C GLU A 12 9.99 -19.18 20.04
N LEU A 13 9.67 -18.58 18.90
CA LEU A 13 10.47 -18.73 17.69
C LEU A 13 11.81 -17.99 17.76
N THR A 14 11.84 -16.85 18.44
CA THR A 14 13.05 -16.02 18.55
C THR A 14 13.91 -16.36 19.77
N GLN A 15 13.36 -17.12 20.73
CA GLN A 15 13.98 -17.41 22.03
C GLN A 15 14.38 -16.15 22.81
N LEU A 16 13.70 -15.03 22.55
CA LEU A 16 13.94 -13.76 23.23
C LEU A 16 13.00 -13.61 24.43
N PRO A 17 13.46 -12.98 25.53
CA PRO A 17 12.60 -12.66 26.67
C PRO A 17 11.40 -11.80 26.23
N MET A 18 10.24 -12.02 26.84
CA MET A 18 9.00 -11.29 26.51
C MET A 18 9.16 -9.76 26.55
N VAL A 19 9.99 -9.23 27.45
CA VAL A 19 10.28 -7.79 27.54
C VAL A 19 10.97 -7.27 26.28
N VAL A 20 11.94 -8.03 25.75
CA VAL A 20 12.65 -7.68 24.51
C VAL A 20 11.70 -7.78 23.32
N VAL A 21 10.87 -8.83 23.27
CA VAL A 21 9.87 -9.01 22.21
C VAL A 21 8.87 -7.86 22.20
N ASP A 22 8.31 -7.48 23.34
CA ASP A 22 7.35 -6.38 23.44
C ASP A 22 7.95 -5.04 22.99
N ASP A 23 9.20 -4.77 23.36
CA ASP A 23 9.91 -3.57 22.94
C ASP A 23 10.20 -3.55 21.43
N ARG A 24 10.70 -4.66 20.86
CA ARG A 24 10.97 -4.75 19.42
C ARG A 24 9.69 -4.72 18.57
N LEU A 25 8.60 -5.31 19.03
CA LEU A 25 7.30 -5.24 18.35
C LEU A 25 6.74 -3.81 18.38
N ARG A 26 6.99 -3.05 19.45
CA ARG A 26 6.63 -1.62 19.49
C ARG A 26 7.41 -0.85 18.43
N ALA A 27 8.74 -0.98 18.40
CA ALA A 27 9.58 -0.30 17.42
C ALA A 27 9.19 -0.66 15.98
N LEU A 28 8.97 -1.94 15.67
CA LEU A 28 8.54 -2.38 14.33
C LEU A 28 7.15 -1.86 13.95
N ALA A 29 6.25 -1.69 14.91
CA ALA A 29 4.94 -1.13 14.67
C ALA A 29 5.00 0.38 14.45
N GLU A 30 5.82 1.09 15.20
CA GLU A 30 6.11 2.52 15.03
C GLU A 30 6.75 2.79 13.66
N ASP A 31 7.67 1.92 13.23
CA ASP A 31 8.29 1.96 11.89
C ASP A 31 7.33 1.51 10.75
N GLY A 32 6.08 1.14 11.08
CA GLY A 32 5.07 0.70 10.09
C GLY A 32 5.37 -0.64 9.44
N ARG A 33 6.33 -1.41 9.95
CA ARG A 33 6.76 -2.70 9.37
C ARG A 33 5.80 -3.85 9.71
N ILE A 34 5.12 -3.71 10.84
CA ILE A 34 4.03 -4.60 11.27
C ILE A 34 2.83 -3.76 11.69
N LYS A 35 1.64 -4.35 11.63
CA LYS A 35 0.43 -3.78 12.21
C LYS A 35 0.02 -4.57 13.44
N ARG A 36 -0.38 -3.87 14.50
CA ARG A 36 -1.02 -4.49 15.66
C ARG A 36 -2.51 -4.64 15.35
N LEU A 37 -2.97 -5.89 15.26
CA LEU A 37 -4.37 -6.20 14.96
C LEU A 37 -5.23 -6.07 16.22
N VAL A 38 -4.81 -6.75 17.27
CA VAL A 38 -5.38 -6.67 18.62
C VAL A 38 -4.23 -6.74 19.63
N ARG A 39 -4.53 -6.66 20.94
CA ARG A 39 -3.49 -6.77 21.97
C ARG A 39 -2.74 -8.10 21.85
N GLY A 40 -1.45 -8.01 21.53
CA GLY A 40 -0.54 -9.16 21.45
C GLY A 40 -0.57 -9.94 20.13
N VAL A 41 -1.32 -9.48 19.12
CA VAL A 41 -1.39 -10.11 17.79
C VAL A 41 -0.98 -9.10 16.72
N TYR A 42 -0.07 -9.52 15.85
CA TYR A 42 0.56 -8.69 14.84
C TYR A 42 0.51 -9.33 13.47
N ALA A 43 0.49 -8.53 12.43
CA ALA A 43 0.64 -8.99 11.05
C ALA A 43 1.72 -8.18 10.34
N VAL A 44 2.49 -8.83 9.49
CA VAL A 44 3.50 -8.17 8.67
C VAL A 44 2.81 -7.24 7.67
N VAL A 45 3.32 -6.02 7.57
CA VAL A 45 2.93 -5.08 6.51
C VAL A 45 3.86 -5.31 5.33
N LYS A 46 3.28 -5.58 4.15
CA LYS A 46 4.06 -5.71 2.92
C LYS A 46 4.69 -4.35 2.62
N GLN A 47 6.02 -4.29 2.65
CA GLN A 47 6.76 -3.11 2.26
C GLN A 47 7.11 -3.21 0.78
N TYR A 48 6.83 -2.15 0.05
CA TYR A 48 7.38 -1.95 -1.28
C TYR A 48 8.52 -0.94 -1.17
N PRO A 49 9.56 -1.04 -2.03
CA PRO A 49 10.48 0.07 -2.20
C PRO A 49 9.73 1.37 -2.51
N PRO A 50 10.34 2.54 -2.26
CA PRO A 50 9.75 3.81 -2.66
C PRO A 50 9.29 3.77 -4.12
N THR A 51 8.13 4.37 -4.39
CA THR A 51 7.60 4.46 -5.75
C THR A 51 8.63 5.14 -6.64
N ARG A 52 9.03 4.47 -7.72
CA ARG A 52 9.94 5.04 -8.72
C ARG A 52 9.29 6.26 -9.38
N PRO A 53 10.06 7.28 -9.81
CA PRO A 53 9.52 8.36 -10.62
C PRO A 53 8.87 7.78 -11.88
N MET A 54 7.68 8.28 -12.22
CA MET A 54 6.94 7.83 -13.39
C MET A 54 6.48 9.02 -14.23
N SER A 55 6.62 8.91 -15.53
CA SER A 55 6.17 9.92 -16.49
C SER A 55 5.48 9.26 -17.69
N LYS A 56 4.57 9.99 -18.33
CA LYS A 56 3.99 9.64 -19.64
C LYS A 56 4.06 10.86 -20.53
N THR A 57 4.66 10.70 -21.70
CA THR A 57 4.84 11.78 -22.68
C THR A 57 4.29 11.34 -24.03
N VAL A 58 3.41 12.15 -24.61
CA VAL A 58 2.94 12.00 -26.00
C VAL A 58 3.86 12.82 -26.90
N LEU A 59 4.48 12.19 -27.89
CA LEU A 59 5.38 12.81 -28.85
C LEU A 59 4.61 13.46 -30.00
N ALA A 60 5.30 14.31 -30.77
CA ALA A 60 4.68 15.07 -31.86
C ALA A 60 4.09 14.18 -32.98
N ASP A 61 4.61 12.97 -33.15
CA ASP A 61 4.14 11.97 -34.13
C ASP A 61 3.10 11.00 -33.56
N GLY A 62 2.67 11.21 -32.31
CA GLY A 62 1.69 10.37 -31.61
C GLY A 62 2.27 9.13 -30.93
N PHE A 63 3.57 8.85 -31.06
CA PHE A 63 4.20 7.85 -30.20
C PHE A 63 4.14 8.29 -28.73
N VAL A 64 4.23 7.32 -27.82
CA VAL A 64 4.17 7.57 -26.39
C VAL A 64 5.41 7.01 -25.72
N LYS A 65 6.00 7.79 -24.82
CA LYS A 65 7.02 7.31 -23.88
C LYS A 65 6.43 7.18 -22.49
N ILE A 66 6.62 6.01 -21.87
CA ILE A 66 6.34 5.79 -20.46
C ILE A 66 7.66 5.46 -19.77
N GLU A 67 7.98 6.22 -18.74
CA GLU A 67 9.25 6.12 -18.00
C GLU A 67 8.94 5.68 -16.57
N ILE A 68 9.69 4.71 -16.06
CA ILE A 68 9.57 4.20 -14.68
C ILE A 68 10.98 3.96 -14.13
N GLY A 69 11.52 4.95 -13.40
CA GLY A 69 12.95 4.95 -13.08
C GLY A 69 13.78 4.95 -14.38
N ASP A 70 14.64 3.95 -14.55
CA ASP A 70 15.51 3.83 -15.73
C ASP A 70 14.87 3.08 -16.91
N GLU A 71 13.68 2.50 -16.70
CA GLU A 71 12.96 1.77 -17.75
C GLU A 71 12.17 2.76 -18.62
N VAL A 72 12.35 2.66 -19.95
CA VAL A 72 11.62 3.49 -20.91
C VAL A 72 10.92 2.60 -21.94
N LEU A 73 9.59 2.64 -21.93
CA LEU A 73 8.77 2.03 -22.98
C LEU A 73 8.50 3.08 -24.07
N THR A 74 8.71 2.70 -25.33
CA THR A 74 8.28 3.50 -26.48
C THR A 74 7.17 2.75 -27.19
N LEU A 75 5.97 3.34 -27.18
CA LEU A 75 4.74 2.72 -27.63
C LEU A 75 4.21 3.43 -28.86
N THR A 76 3.71 2.65 -29.80
CA THR A 76 2.82 3.16 -30.86
C THR A 76 1.49 3.64 -30.27
N PRO A 77 0.73 4.50 -30.98
CA PRO A 77 -0.61 4.90 -30.55
C PRO A 77 -1.58 3.73 -30.30
N LYS A 78 -1.37 2.58 -30.95
CA LYS A 78 -2.21 1.39 -30.76
C LYS A 78 -1.85 0.67 -29.46
N GLU A 79 -0.56 0.49 -29.18
CA GLU A 79 -0.08 -0.14 -27.95
C GLU A 79 -0.47 0.69 -26.72
N ASP A 80 -0.35 2.02 -26.78
CA ASP A 80 -0.77 2.89 -25.67
C ASP A 80 -2.27 2.74 -25.35
N ARG A 81 -3.12 2.67 -26.38
CA ARG A 81 -4.57 2.46 -26.19
C ARG A 81 -4.87 1.10 -25.57
N VAL A 82 -4.21 0.04 -26.03
CA VAL A 82 -4.38 -1.30 -25.46
C VAL A 82 -3.92 -1.32 -24.00
N LEU A 83 -2.75 -0.75 -23.71
CA LEU A 83 -2.22 -0.65 -22.35
C LEU A 83 -3.17 0.15 -21.44
N GLY A 84 -3.69 1.27 -21.92
CA GLY A 84 -4.69 2.06 -21.20
C GLY A 84 -5.95 1.25 -20.86
N GLY A 85 -6.42 0.41 -21.80
CA GLY A 85 -7.53 -0.50 -21.57
C GLY A 85 -7.23 -1.55 -20.50
N LEU A 86 -6.03 -2.15 -20.52
CA LEU A 86 -5.60 -3.11 -19.50
C LEU A 86 -5.54 -2.47 -18.10
N MET A 87 -5.20 -1.19 -18.02
CA MET A 87 -5.06 -0.44 -16.77
C MET A 87 -6.38 0.19 -16.26
N ALA A 88 -7.44 0.22 -17.07
CA ALA A 88 -8.67 0.93 -16.75
C ALA A 88 -9.33 0.45 -15.44
N GLY A 89 -9.36 -0.87 -15.20
CA GLY A 89 -9.89 -1.44 -13.96
C GLY A 89 -9.06 -1.03 -12.73
N SER A 90 -7.73 -1.07 -12.85
CA SER A 90 -6.83 -0.62 -11.78
C SER A 90 -6.98 0.87 -11.48
N ALA A 91 -7.14 1.70 -12.52
CA ALA A 91 -7.39 3.13 -12.37
C ALA A 91 -8.71 3.40 -11.62
N PHE A 92 -9.77 2.66 -11.95
CA PHE A 92 -11.04 2.76 -11.23
C PHE A 92 -10.90 2.42 -9.74
N VAL A 93 -10.25 1.30 -9.41
CA VAL A 93 -10.02 0.90 -8.01
C VAL A 93 -9.22 1.97 -7.27
N ALA A 94 -8.14 2.48 -7.87
CA ALA A 94 -7.32 3.52 -7.25
C ALA A 94 -8.12 4.81 -6.97
N ALA A 95 -8.97 5.22 -7.90
CA ALA A 95 -9.85 6.39 -7.73
C ALA A 95 -10.86 6.18 -6.58
N SER A 96 -11.49 5.00 -6.53
CA SER A 96 -12.47 4.65 -5.49
C SER A 96 -11.82 4.62 -4.10
N THR A 97 -10.68 3.95 -3.95
CA THR A 97 -9.95 3.91 -2.66
C THR A 97 -9.50 5.31 -2.22
N ALA A 98 -9.02 6.15 -3.15
CA ALA A 98 -8.66 7.52 -2.82
C ALA A 98 -9.87 8.36 -2.42
N HIS A 99 -11.04 8.13 -3.02
CA HIS A 99 -12.28 8.78 -2.62
C HIS A 99 -12.73 8.36 -1.22
N GLU A 100 -12.74 7.05 -0.93
CA GLU A 100 -13.05 6.50 0.40
C GLU A 100 -12.14 7.07 1.49
N ALA A 101 -10.82 7.15 1.23
CA ALA A 101 -9.87 7.71 2.18
C ALA A 101 -10.14 9.20 2.46
N ARG A 102 -10.49 9.99 1.42
CA ARG A 102 -10.86 11.41 1.59
C ARG A 102 -12.18 11.57 2.36
N LEU A 103 -13.17 10.70 2.12
CA LEU A 103 -14.42 10.72 2.86
C LEU A 103 -14.19 10.38 4.33
N ALA A 104 -13.39 9.36 4.63
CA ALA A 104 -13.03 9.00 5.99
C ALA A 104 -12.34 10.17 6.72
N ASP A 105 -11.40 10.85 6.06
CA ASP A 105 -10.74 12.05 6.62
C ASP A 105 -11.75 13.19 6.86
N ALA A 106 -12.65 13.45 5.92
CA ALA A 106 -13.68 14.48 6.07
C ALA A 106 -14.66 14.17 7.22
N LEU A 107 -15.12 12.93 7.35
CA LEU A 107 -16.02 12.51 8.43
C LEU A 107 -15.33 12.59 9.80
N ALA A 108 -14.06 12.18 9.88
CA ALA A 108 -13.26 12.29 11.10
C ALA A 108 -13.13 13.74 11.57
N ARG A 109 -12.93 14.70 10.64
CA ARG A 109 -12.90 16.14 10.95
C ARG A 109 -14.24 16.66 11.46
N LEU A 110 -15.36 16.07 11.00
CA LEU A 110 -16.71 16.42 11.44
C LEU A 110 -17.17 15.68 12.70
N GLN A 111 -16.31 14.84 13.30
CA GLN A 111 -16.64 13.97 14.43
C GLN A 111 -17.88 13.08 14.20
N LEU A 112 -18.19 12.79 12.94
CA LEU A 112 -19.30 11.90 12.61
C LEU A 112 -18.82 10.45 12.77
N PRO A 113 -19.61 9.57 13.41
CA PRO A 113 -19.25 8.17 13.50
C PRO A 113 -19.15 7.59 12.09
N VAL A 114 -17.96 7.13 11.70
CA VAL A 114 -17.78 6.32 10.50
C VAL A 114 -18.47 4.99 10.80
N GLY A 115 -19.57 4.73 10.10
CA GLY A 115 -20.47 3.61 10.41
C GLY A 115 -19.75 2.27 10.49
N THR A 116 -19.64 1.74 11.70
CA THR A 116 -19.36 0.34 11.97
C THR A 116 -20.55 -0.46 11.44
N GLN A 117 -20.40 -1.05 10.26
CA GLN A 117 -21.36 -2.06 9.80
C GLN A 117 -21.06 -3.38 10.54
N LEU A 118 -22.15 -3.99 11.03
CA LEU A 118 -22.24 -5.28 11.72
C LEU A 118 -21.79 -6.45 10.85
#